data_AF-A0A352S8Q0-F1
#
_entry.id   AF-A0A352S8Q0-F1
#
_cell.length_a   1.000
_cell.length_b   1.000
_cell.length_c   1.000
_cell.angle_alpha   90.00
_cell.angle_beta   90.00
_cell.angle_gamma   90.00
#
_symmetry.space_group_name_H-M   'P 1'
#
loop_
_entity.id
_entity.type
_entity.pdbx_description
1 polymer ?
#
loop_
_entity_poly.entity_id
_entity_poly.type
_entity_poly.pdbx_seq_one_letter_code
_entity_poly.pdbx_strand_id
1 'polypeptide(L)'
;SMEMAGVQLAMRMLGSVGRLDQHRLRTGRLLDEDWPRLTHSIQRMNDAQLFIDETPALNPMELRARSRRLARQCGQLGLIIIDYLQLMSGSGSGENRATEISEISRSLKGLAKELNCPVIALSQLNRSLEQRPNKRPVMSDLRESGAIEQDADVILFIYRDEVYNPDSQDKGTAEIIIGK
;
A
#
# COMPACT_ATOMS: atom_id res chain seq x y z
N SER A 1 -3.67 5.91 4.63
CA SER A 1 -2.65 5.09 5.30
C SER A 1 -2.99 5.02 6.76
N MET A 2 -2.95 3.83 7.33
CA MET A 2 -3.17 3.61 8.77
C MET A 2 -1.85 3.48 9.52
N GLU A 3 -0.72 3.33 8.81
CA GLU A 3 0.62 3.19 9.38
C GLU A 3 1.36 4.53 9.44
N MET A 4 1.23 5.34 8.39
CA MET A 4 2.02 6.56 8.22
C MET A 4 1.16 7.81 8.13
N ALA A 5 1.67 8.90 8.72
CA ALA A 5 1.08 10.23 8.60
C ALA A 5 1.17 10.75 7.16
N GLY A 6 0.19 11.56 6.74
CA GLY A 6 0.09 12.10 5.39
C GLY A 6 1.30 12.92 4.98
N VAL A 7 1.89 13.68 5.91
CA VAL A 7 3.12 14.47 5.67
C VAL A 7 4.30 13.56 5.31
N GLN A 8 4.43 12.39 5.94
CA GLN A 8 5.53 11.47 5.64
C GLN A 8 5.38 10.84 4.26
N LEU A 9 4.15 10.50 3.88
CA LEU A 9 3.84 10.00 2.53
C LEU A 9 4.11 11.06 1.46
N ALA A 10 3.65 12.29 1.68
CA ALA A 10 3.89 13.40 0.77
C ALA A 10 5.40 13.64 0.56
N MET A 11 6.20 13.63 1.64
CA MET A 11 7.66 13.76 1.54
C MET A 11 8.30 12.62 0.72
N ARG A 12 7.84 11.38 0.91
CA ARG A 12 8.31 10.24 0.11
C ARG A 12 7.96 10.39 -1.37
N MET A 13 6.74 10.84 -1.66
CA MET A 13 6.28 11.10 -3.03
C MET A 13 7.08 12.21 -3.70
N LEU A 14 7.34 13.32 -2.99
CA LEU A 14 8.19 14.41 -3.49
C LEU A 14 9.61 13.91 -3.80
N GLY A 15 10.19 13.12 -2.91
CA GLY A 15 11.50 12.49 -3.14
C GLY A 15 11.52 11.62 -4.39
N SER A 16 10.48 10.83 -4.60
CA SER A 16 10.34 9.96 -5.76
C SER A 16 10.16 10.74 -7.07
N VAL A 17 9.19 11.67 -7.12
CA VAL A 17 8.87 12.48 -8.30
C VAL A 17 10.05 13.36 -8.70
N GLY A 18 10.69 14.01 -7.73
CA GLY A 18 11.82 14.89 -7.96
C GLY A 18 13.14 14.16 -8.17
N ARG A 19 13.18 12.83 -7.94
CA ARG A 19 14.40 12.01 -7.82
C ARG A 19 15.41 12.64 -6.84
N LEU A 20 14.89 13.16 -5.74
CA LEU A 20 15.63 13.87 -4.71
C LEU A 20 16.08 12.89 -3.63
N ASP A 21 17.22 13.18 -3.01
CA ASP A 21 17.71 12.43 -1.87
C ASP A 21 16.75 12.58 -0.68
N GLN A 22 16.15 11.46 -0.24
CA GLN A 22 15.18 11.48 0.86
C GLN A 22 15.77 11.92 2.19
N HIS A 23 17.06 11.64 2.44
CA HIS A 23 17.70 12.06 3.68
C HIS A 23 17.88 13.58 3.70
N ARG A 24 18.32 14.17 2.59
CA ARG A 24 18.44 15.63 2.45
C ARG A 24 17.10 16.34 2.53
N LEU A 25 16.07 15.82 1.87
CA LEU A 25 14.71 16.34 1.97
C LEU A 25 14.19 16.35 3.41
N ARG A 26 14.34 15.23 4.12
CA ARG A 26 13.87 15.10 5.51
C ARG A 26 14.65 15.99 6.48
N THR A 27 15.94 16.23 6.22
CA THR A 27 16.80 17.05 7.09
C THR A 27 16.82 18.53 6.71
N GLY A 28 16.20 18.91 5.59
CA GLY A 28 16.25 20.29 5.06
C GLY A 28 17.61 20.69 4.50
N ARG A 29 18.56 19.75 4.35
CA ARG A 29 19.92 20.01 3.84
C ARG A 29 19.97 19.87 2.32
N LEU A 30 19.17 20.69 1.64
CA LEU A 30 19.09 20.71 0.18
C LEU A 30 20.26 21.48 -0.42
N LEU A 31 20.74 21.01 -1.57
CA LEU A 31 21.71 21.73 -2.38
C LEU A 31 20.99 22.76 -3.26
N ASP A 32 21.72 23.75 -3.77
CA ASP A 32 21.16 24.76 -4.68
C ASP A 32 20.50 24.12 -5.93
N GLU A 33 21.06 23.01 -6.40
CA GLU A 33 20.52 22.21 -7.52
C GLU A 33 19.25 21.42 -7.20
N ASP A 34 18.96 21.17 -5.92
CA ASP A 34 17.78 20.41 -5.49
C ASP A 34 16.52 21.30 -5.50
N TRP A 35 16.66 22.61 -5.31
CA TRP A 35 15.53 23.55 -5.22
C TRP A 35 14.65 23.58 -6.46
N PRO A 36 15.18 23.72 -7.70
CA PRO A 36 14.34 23.69 -8.89
C PRO A 36 13.54 22.39 -9.04
N ARG A 37 14.17 21.25 -8.70
CA ARG A 37 13.56 19.92 -8.77
C ARG A 37 12.46 19.75 -7.73
N LEU A 38 12.68 20.27 -6.53
CA LEU A 38 11.68 20.29 -5.46
C LEU A 38 10.48 21.13 -5.86
N THR A 39 10.68 22.36 -6.32
CA THR A 39 9.60 23.25 -6.76
C THR A 39 8.77 22.61 -7.87
N HIS A 40 9.42 22.02 -8.88
CA HIS A 40 8.72 21.30 -9.94
C HIS A 40 7.90 20.13 -9.42
N SER A 41 8.45 19.35 -8.47
CA SER A 41 7.75 18.20 -7.88
C SER A 41 6.54 18.61 -7.06
N ILE A 42 6.64 19.72 -6.31
CA ILE A 42 5.51 20.28 -5.56
C ILE A 42 4.40 20.70 -6.52
N GLN A 43 4.73 21.40 -7.60
CA GLN A 43 3.74 21.79 -8.62
C GLN A 43 3.02 20.56 -9.18
N ARG A 44 3.77 19.54 -9.62
CA ARG A 44 3.19 18.29 -10.14
C ARG A 44 2.30 17.58 -9.12
N MET A 45 2.68 17.60 -7.85
CA MET A 45 1.91 16.97 -6.79
C MET A 45 0.65 17.77 -6.44
N ASN A 46 0.69 19.09 -6.53
CA ASN A 46 -0.47 19.96 -6.32
C ASN A 46 -1.50 19.85 -7.45
N ASP A 47 -1.04 19.63 -8.67
CA ASP A 47 -1.92 19.39 -9.83
C ASP A 47 -2.51 17.96 -9.82
N ALA A 48 -1.95 17.05 -9.03
CA ALA A 48 -2.45 15.70 -8.89
C ALA A 48 -3.67 15.65 -7.96
N GLN A 49 -4.74 15.00 -8.40
CA GLN A 49 -5.92 14.72 -7.57
C GLN A 49 -5.64 13.56 -6.61
N LEU A 50 -4.76 13.80 -5.64
CA LEU A 50 -4.37 12.84 -4.61
C LEU A 50 -5.02 13.20 -3.27
N PHE A 51 -5.74 12.24 -2.69
CA PHE A 51 -6.39 12.40 -1.40
C PHE A 51 -5.80 11.39 -0.41
N ILE A 52 -5.32 11.89 0.74
CA ILE A 52 -4.73 11.06 1.79
C ILE A 52 -5.65 11.10 3.01
N ASP A 53 -6.13 9.92 3.42
CA ASP A 53 -6.78 9.71 4.70
C ASP A 53 -5.81 8.99 5.64
N GLU A 54 -5.48 9.62 6.76
CA GLU A 54 -4.55 9.10 7.78
C GLU A 54 -5.25 8.55 9.03
N THR A 55 -6.56 8.30 8.94
CA THR A 55 -7.33 7.75 10.06
C THR A 55 -6.83 6.34 10.39
N PRO A 56 -6.41 6.07 11.64
CA PRO A 56 -5.95 4.75 12.05
C PRO A 56 -7.13 3.78 12.20
N ALA A 57 -6.85 2.48 12.09
CA ALA A 57 -7.79 1.40 12.40
C ALA A 57 -9.17 1.49 11.71
N LEU A 58 -9.21 2.01 10.48
CA LEU A 58 -10.43 2.11 9.67
C LEU A 58 -11.07 0.74 9.47
N ASN A 59 -12.35 0.60 9.79
CA ASN A 59 -13.11 -0.58 9.41
C ASN A 59 -13.57 -0.49 7.94
N PRO A 60 -13.93 -1.62 7.31
CA PRO A 60 -14.35 -1.64 5.91
C PRO A 60 -15.59 -0.78 5.60
N MET A 61 -16.51 -0.65 6.55
CA MET A 61 -17.72 0.17 6.38
C MET A 61 -17.39 1.66 6.29
N GLU A 62 -16.52 2.15 7.17
CA GLU A 62 -16.03 3.52 7.17
C GLU A 62 -15.24 3.83 5.90
N LEU A 63 -14.32 2.94 5.51
CA LEU A 63 -13.57 3.08 4.26
C LEU A 63 -14.52 3.21 3.06
N ARG A 64 -15.56 2.37 3.00
CA ARG A 64 -16.58 2.41 1.94
C ARG A 64 -17.36 3.72 1.96
N ALA A 65 -17.83 4.17 3.12
CA ALA A 65 -18.58 5.42 3.25
C ALA A 65 -17.75 6.64 2.79
N ARG A 66 -16.47 6.69 3.20
CA ARG A 66 -15.54 7.77 2.82
C ARG A 66 -15.21 7.74 1.34
N SER A 67 -14.93 6.55 0.78
CA SER A 67 -14.64 6.37 -0.64
C SER A 67 -15.83 6.81 -1.50
N ARG A 68 -17.07 6.45 -1.12
CA ARG A 68 -18.28 6.90 -1.82
C ARG A 68 -18.46 8.42 -1.77
N ARG A 69 -18.22 9.03 -0.61
CA ARG A 69 -18.30 10.49 -0.46
C ARG A 69 -17.30 11.19 -1.38
N LEU A 70 -16.06 10.72 -1.40
CA LEU A 70 -15.01 11.29 -2.25
C LEU A 70 -15.30 11.06 -3.75
N ALA A 71 -15.76 9.86 -4.13
CA ALA A 71 -16.19 9.58 -5.49
C ALA A 71 -17.27 10.55 -5.97
N ARG A 72 -18.25 10.90 -5.13
CA ARG A 72 -19.28 11.90 -5.48
C ARG A 72 -18.72 13.31 -5.65
N GLN A 73 -17.71 13.69 -4.87
CA GLN A 73 -17.08 15.00 -4.95
C GLN A 73 -16.22 15.12 -6.22
N CYS A 74 -15.53 14.05 -6.59
CA CYS A 74 -14.61 14.01 -7.74
C CYS A 74 -15.26 13.48 -9.02
N GLY A 75 -16.51 13.01 -8.97
CA GLY A 75 -17.20 12.30 -10.06
C GLY A 75 -16.88 10.79 -10.08
N GLN A 76 -15.60 10.43 -10.17
CA GLN A 76 -15.14 9.04 -10.13
C GLN A 76 -13.74 8.95 -9.49
N LEU A 77 -13.49 7.88 -8.75
CA LEU A 77 -12.14 7.57 -8.27
C LEU A 77 -11.40 6.72 -9.30
N GLY A 78 -10.13 7.07 -9.58
CA GLY A 78 -9.28 6.31 -10.50
C GLY A 78 -8.55 5.13 -9.85
N LEU A 79 -8.25 5.22 -8.55
CA LEU A 79 -7.54 4.19 -7.79
C LEU A 79 -7.76 4.40 -6.29
N ILE A 80 -7.87 3.30 -5.53
CA ILE A 80 -7.85 3.30 -4.07
C ILE A 80 -6.65 2.46 -3.62
N ILE A 81 -5.82 3.01 -2.74
CA ILE A 81 -4.67 2.31 -2.13
C ILE A 81 -4.86 2.21 -0.63
N ILE A 82 -4.70 1.01 -0.06
CA ILE A 82 -4.84 0.73 1.37
C ILE A 82 -3.50 0.26 1.93
N ASP A 83 -3.04 0.94 2.97
CA ASP A 83 -1.73 0.76 3.60
C ASP A 83 -1.91 0.59 5.12
N TYR A 84 -1.93 -0.64 5.65
CA TYR A 84 -2.06 -1.94 4.98
C TYR A 84 -3.20 -2.75 5.63
N LEU A 85 -3.68 -3.83 4.99
CA LEU A 85 -4.92 -4.54 5.36
C LEU A 85 -5.00 -4.92 6.84
N GLN A 86 -3.91 -5.44 7.39
CA GLN A 86 -3.88 -5.93 8.76
C GLN A 86 -3.90 -4.80 9.81
N LEU A 87 -3.95 -3.53 9.43
CA LEU A 87 -4.23 -2.43 10.36
C LEU A 87 -5.72 -2.07 10.42
N MET A 88 -6.55 -2.61 9.54
CA MET A 88 -8.00 -2.40 9.60
C MET A 88 -8.61 -3.14 10.78
N SER A 89 -9.69 -2.58 11.33
CA SER A 89 -10.50 -3.19 12.38
C SER A 89 -11.72 -3.89 11.80
N GLY A 90 -12.03 -5.07 12.32
CA GLY A 90 -13.23 -5.85 12.02
C GLY A 90 -14.45 -5.34 12.76
N SER A 91 -15.61 -5.83 12.34
CA SER A 91 -16.92 -5.47 12.90
C SER A 91 -17.17 -6.04 14.30
N GLY A 92 -16.47 -7.11 14.69
CA GLY A 92 -16.76 -7.91 15.89
C GLY A 92 -15.63 -7.95 16.91
N SER A 93 -15.97 -7.76 18.19
CA SER A 93 -15.06 -7.98 19.32
C SER A 93 -14.90 -9.48 19.61
N GLY A 94 -13.71 -10.03 19.41
CA GLY A 94 -13.38 -11.41 19.79
C GLY A 94 -13.45 -12.45 18.65
N GLU A 95 -13.55 -12.02 17.40
CA GLU A 95 -13.47 -12.95 16.26
C GLU A 95 -12.04 -13.39 15.96
N ASN A 96 -11.90 -14.58 15.39
CA ASN A 96 -10.62 -15.06 14.87
C ASN A 96 -10.13 -14.10 13.79
N ARG A 97 -8.85 -13.71 13.88
CA ARG A 97 -8.21 -12.80 12.92
C ARG A 97 -8.38 -13.22 11.46
N ALA A 98 -8.39 -14.52 11.19
CA ALA A 98 -8.62 -15.04 9.84
C ALA A 98 -10.03 -14.70 9.30
N THR A 99 -11.05 -14.71 10.16
CA THR A 99 -12.42 -14.32 9.82
C THR A 99 -12.51 -12.83 9.51
N GLU A 100 -11.88 -12.00 10.35
CA GLU A 100 -11.83 -10.55 10.18
C GLU A 100 -11.16 -10.16 8.85
N ILE A 101 -10.01 -10.76 8.53
CA ILE A 101 -9.34 -10.51 7.24
C ILE A 101 -10.23 -10.98 6.07
N SER A 102 -10.99 -12.05 6.26
CA SER A 102 -11.92 -12.54 5.24
C SER A 102 -13.09 -11.58 5.00
N GLU A 103 -13.63 -10.96 6.05
CA GLU A 103 -14.65 -9.92 5.94
C GLU A 103 -14.11 -8.68 5.23
N ILE A 104 -12.92 -8.22 5.64
CA ILE A 104 -12.23 -7.07 5.04
C ILE A 104 -12.03 -7.33 3.54
N SER A 105 -11.42 -8.45 3.16
CA SER A 105 -11.15 -8.84 1.77
C SER A 105 -12.42 -8.78 0.91
N ARG A 106 -13.50 -9.42 1.38
CA ARG A 106 -14.78 -9.45 0.66
C ARG A 106 -15.39 -8.07 0.52
N SER A 107 -15.31 -7.25 1.57
CA SER A 107 -15.82 -5.88 1.56
C SER A 107 -15.06 -5.00 0.55
N LEU A 108 -13.74 -5.16 0.46
CA LEU A 108 -12.91 -4.44 -0.53
C LEU A 108 -13.24 -4.86 -1.96
N LYS A 109 -13.43 -6.15 -2.22
CA LYS A 109 -13.89 -6.63 -3.53
C LYS A 109 -15.25 -6.05 -3.89
N GLY A 110 -16.15 -5.95 -2.92
CA GLY A 110 -17.45 -5.29 -3.07
C GLY A 110 -17.30 -3.79 -3.38
N LEU A 111 -16.41 -3.09 -2.68
CA LEU A 111 -16.13 -1.67 -2.89
C LEU A 111 -15.58 -1.41 -4.30
N ALA A 112 -14.63 -2.22 -4.76
CA ALA A 112 -14.05 -2.11 -6.09
C ALA A 112 -15.11 -2.22 -7.19
N LYS A 113 -16.01 -3.22 -7.06
CA LYS A 113 -17.13 -3.42 -7.98
C LYS A 113 -18.17 -2.29 -7.91
N GLU A 114 -18.52 -1.84 -6.72
CA GLU A 114 -19.52 -0.77 -6.54
C GLU A 114 -19.03 0.55 -7.17
N LEU A 115 -17.78 0.93 -6.92
CA LEU A 115 -17.23 2.20 -7.40
C LEU A 115 -16.65 2.12 -8.81
N ASN A 116 -16.63 0.93 -9.42
CA ASN A 116 -15.92 0.66 -10.67
C ASN A 116 -14.50 1.25 -10.64
N CYS A 117 -13.78 0.98 -9.56
CA CYS A 117 -12.49 1.58 -9.23
C CYS A 117 -11.52 0.47 -8.78
N PRO A 118 -10.31 0.38 -9.35
CA PRO A 118 -9.28 -0.52 -8.87
C PRO A 118 -8.94 -0.26 -7.40
N VAL A 119 -8.82 -1.33 -6.62
CA VAL A 119 -8.41 -1.28 -5.21
C VAL A 119 -7.12 -2.07 -5.06
N ILE A 120 -6.05 -1.40 -4.65
CA ILE A 120 -4.77 -2.02 -4.27
C ILE A 120 -4.70 -2.04 -2.75
N ALA A 121 -4.53 -3.23 -2.20
CA ALA A 121 -4.41 -3.43 -0.77
C ALA A 121 -3.06 -4.06 -0.45
N LEU A 122 -2.25 -3.37 0.36
CA LEU A 122 -1.00 -3.92 0.86
C LEU A 122 -1.31 -4.98 1.91
N SER A 123 -0.61 -6.10 1.86
CA SER A 123 -0.77 -7.20 2.81
C SER A 123 0.60 -7.69 3.27
N GLN A 124 0.73 -7.93 4.56
CA GLN A 124 1.90 -8.59 5.12
C GLN A 124 1.83 -10.11 4.93
N LEU A 125 3.00 -10.73 4.77
CA LEU A 125 3.16 -12.18 4.68
C LEU A 125 3.44 -12.79 6.06
N ASN A 126 3.17 -14.09 6.20
CA ASN A 126 3.52 -14.82 7.42
C ASN A 126 5.05 -14.86 7.63
N ARG A 127 5.49 -14.66 8.87
CA ARG A 127 6.92 -14.72 9.26
C ARG A 127 7.54 -16.11 9.08
N SER A 128 6.75 -17.18 8.94
CA SER A 128 7.26 -18.52 8.63
C SER A 128 8.04 -18.58 7.31
N LEU A 129 7.80 -17.65 6.38
CA LEU A 129 8.63 -17.43 5.19
C LEU A 129 10.11 -17.27 5.56
N GLU A 130 10.41 -16.58 6.66
CA GLU A 130 11.77 -16.32 7.13
C GLU A 130 12.50 -17.56 7.65
N GLN A 131 11.81 -18.69 7.81
CA GLN A 131 12.43 -19.95 8.22
C GLN A 131 12.75 -20.86 7.02
N ARG A 132 12.18 -20.57 5.84
CA ARG A 132 12.40 -21.39 4.64
C ARG A 132 13.79 -21.12 4.04
N PRO A 133 14.45 -22.13 3.43
CA PRO A 133 15.68 -21.91 2.67
C PRO A 133 15.46 -20.95 1.48
N ASN A 134 14.35 -21.13 0.77
CA ASN A 134 13.92 -20.21 -0.28
C ASN A 134 12.97 -19.15 0.30
N LYS A 135 13.39 -17.89 0.26
CA LYS A 135 12.67 -16.73 0.78
C LYS A 135 11.67 -16.13 -0.21
N ARG A 136 11.56 -16.70 -1.42
CA ARG A 136 10.58 -16.25 -2.41
C ARG A 136 9.15 -16.50 -1.88
N PRO A 137 8.31 -15.46 -1.83
CA PRO A 137 6.91 -15.60 -1.45
C PRO A 137 6.14 -16.54 -2.36
N VAL A 138 5.19 -17.25 -1.77
CA VAL A 138 4.24 -18.15 -2.43
C VAL A 138 2.85 -17.92 -1.86
N MET A 139 1.82 -18.41 -2.55
CA MET A 139 0.42 -18.26 -2.13
C MET A 139 0.15 -18.74 -0.69
N SER A 140 0.82 -19.81 -0.24
CA SER A 140 0.68 -20.30 1.13
C SER A 140 1.23 -19.35 2.20
N ASP A 141 1.96 -18.30 1.85
CA ASP A 141 2.38 -17.27 2.82
C ASP A 141 1.23 -16.33 3.21
N LEU A 142 0.11 -16.36 2.47
CA LEU A 142 -1.15 -15.67 2.80
C LEU A 142 -2.05 -16.52 3.72
N ARG A 143 -1.58 -17.63 4.32
CA ARG A 143 -2.39 -18.69 4.97
C ARG A 143 -3.45 -18.23 5.98
N GLU A 144 -3.23 -17.13 6.69
CA GLU A 144 -4.22 -16.54 7.62
C GLU A 144 -5.32 -15.74 6.90
N SER A 145 -5.34 -15.82 5.56
CA SER A 145 -6.07 -14.93 4.67
C SER A 145 -6.46 -15.64 3.37
N GLY A 146 -6.90 -16.91 3.46
CA GLY A 146 -7.36 -17.67 2.28
C GLY A 146 -8.47 -16.96 1.47
N ALA A 147 -9.23 -16.07 2.12
CA ALA A 147 -10.18 -15.19 1.42
C ALA A 147 -9.51 -14.17 0.49
N ILE A 148 -8.31 -13.66 0.82
CA ILE A 148 -7.56 -12.75 -0.07
C ILE A 148 -7.24 -13.47 -1.39
N GLU A 149 -6.78 -14.72 -1.33
CA GLU A 149 -6.50 -15.53 -2.51
C GLU A 149 -7.75 -15.71 -3.41
N GLN A 150 -8.90 -15.92 -2.80
CA GLN A 150 -10.16 -16.12 -3.51
C GLN A 150 -10.72 -14.82 -4.10
N ASP A 151 -10.72 -13.74 -3.32
CA ASP A 151 -11.39 -12.49 -3.68
C ASP A 151 -10.53 -11.58 -4.58
N ALA A 152 -9.19 -11.66 -4.47
CA ALA A 152 -8.29 -10.85 -5.27
C ALA A 152 -8.31 -11.30 -6.74
N ASP A 153 -8.34 -10.32 -7.64
CA ASP A 153 -8.21 -10.58 -9.09
C ASP A 153 -6.76 -10.85 -9.48
N VAL A 154 -5.82 -10.12 -8.86
CA VAL A 154 -4.38 -10.22 -9.10
C VAL A 154 -3.65 -10.21 -7.77
N ILE A 155 -2.64 -11.05 -7.63
CA ILE A 155 -1.76 -11.08 -6.44
C ILE A 155 -0.33 -10.86 -6.88
N LEU A 156 0.29 -9.81 -6.34
CA LEU A 156 1.66 -9.44 -6.61
C LEU A 156 2.47 -9.59 -5.32
N PHE A 157 3.49 -10.45 -5.35
CA PHE A 157 4.50 -10.49 -4.31
C PHE A 157 5.71 -9.67 -4.71
N ILE A 158 6.36 -9.05 -3.73
CA ILE A 158 7.60 -8.30 -3.92
C ILE A 158 8.72 -9.09 -3.26
N TYR A 159 9.75 -9.43 -4.03
CA TYR A 159 10.95 -10.09 -3.54
C TYR A 159 12.19 -9.26 -3.87
N ARG A 160 13.09 -9.12 -2.89
CA ARG A 160 14.38 -8.45 -3.08
C ARG A 160 15.48 -9.40 -2.64
N ASP A 161 16.24 -9.90 -3.61
CA ASP A 161 17.26 -10.90 -3.34
C ASP A 161 18.39 -10.36 -2.46
N GLU A 162 18.77 -9.10 -2.67
CA GLU A 162 19.80 -8.41 -1.88
C GLU A 162 19.51 -8.32 -0.38
N VAL A 163 18.25 -8.46 0.05
CA VAL A 163 17.88 -8.46 1.48
C VAL A 163 18.38 -9.73 2.17
N TYR A 164 18.45 -10.84 1.44
CA TYR A 164 18.84 -12.15 1.96
C TYR A 164 20.25 -12.56 1.52
N ASN A 165 20.71 -12.04 0.38
CA ASN A 165 22.01 -12.36 -0.23
C ASN A 165 22.82 -11.06 -0.44
N PRO A 166 23.76 -10.71 0.46
CA PRO A 166 24.55 -9.46 0.36
C PRO A 166 25.36 -9.33 -0.93
N ASP A 167 25.73 -10.45 -1.56
CA ASP A 167 26.50 -10.52 -2.80
C ASP A 167 25.62 -10.74 -4.05
N SER A 168 24.30 -10.54 -3.91
CA SER A 168 23.37 -10.64 -5.04
C SER A 168 23.82 -9.79 -6.23
N GLN A 169 23.64 -10.31 -7.44
CA GLN A 169 23.90 -9.56 -8.66
C GLN A 169 22.79 -8.54 -8.96
N ASP A 170 21.63 -8.72 -8.33
CA ASP A 170 20.40 -7.96 -8.58
C ASP A 170 20.22 -6.78 -7.59
N LYS A 171 21.33 -6.15 -7.18
CA LYS A 171 21.30 -5.04 -6.21
C LYS A 171 20.47 -3.85 -6.69
N GLY A 172 19.68 -3.29 -5.77
CA GLY A 172 18.76 -2.19 -6.05
C GLY A 172 17.54 -2.58 -6.88
N THR A 173 17.29 -3.87 -7.12
CA THR A 173 16.13 -4.35 -7.87
C THR A 173 15.15 -5.09 -6.96
N ALA A 174 13.88 -5.07 -7.34
CA ALA A 174 12.83 -5.85 -6.72
C ALA A 174 12.10 -6.62 -7.82
N GLU A 175 11.92 -7.91 -7.60
CA GLU A 175 11.13 -8.77 -8.46
C GLU A 175 9.66 -8.69 -8.06
N ILE A 176 8.80 -8.55 -9.06
CA ILE A 176 7.36 -8.61 -8.91
C ILE A 176 6.89 -9.98 -9.39
N ILE A 177 6.51 -10.84 -8.44
CA ILE A 177 6.05 -12.20 -8.71
C ILE A 177 4.52 -12.16 -8.81
N ILE A 178 3.99 -12.47 -9.98
CA ILE A 178 2.54 -12.59 -10.21
C ILE A 178 2.10 -13.97 -9.71
N GLY A 179 1.44 -14.01 -8.54
CA GLY A 179 0.94 -15.25 -7.94
C GLY A 179 -0.41 -15.69 -8.49
N LYS A 180 -1.20 -14.74 -8.98
CA LYS A 180 -2.50 -14.90 -9.63
C LYS A 180 -2.75 -13.71 -10.54
#